data_AF-A0A3D2ETI1-F1
#
_entry.id   AF-A0A3D2ETI1-F1
#
_cell.length_a   1.000
_cell.length_b   1.000
_cell.length_c   1.000
_cell.angle_alpha   90.00
_cell.angle_beta   90.00
_cell.angle_gamma   90.00
#
_symmetry.space_group_name_H-M   'P 1'
#
loop_
_entity.id
_entity.type
_entity.pdbx_description
1 polymer ?
#
loop_
_entity_poly.entity_id
_entity_poly.type
_entity_poly.pdbx_seq_one_letter_code
_entity_poly.pdbx_strand_id
1 'polypeptide(L)'
;MFEFCADPASLEGISWFACYLTTGKHMSLYWSILTVLSLLLITAPTALLFGFAGASAARSGFAPLRWLGQIYVAIVRGVPDIAFFLFFVIALDQGFEYLRHQAFCPDWSEPIRQGNDFIVCKAAKLPLSTAPQWVHEVYGFFL
;
A
#
# COMPACT_ATOMS: atom_id res chain seq x y z
N MET A 1 23.64 -0.92 -22.19
CA MET A 1 23.10 -0.59 -23.52
C MET A 1 24.06 -1.13 -24.56
N PHE A 2 23.58 -1.81 -25.60
CA PHE A 2 24.47 -2.42 -26.60
C PHE A 2 25.14 -1.36 -27.48
N GLU A 3 26.38 -1.62 -27.92
CA GLU A 3 27.15 -0.66 -28.74
C GLU A 3 26.51 -0.40 -30.11
N PHE A 4 25.87 -1.41 -30.72
CA PHE A 4 25.16 -1.27 -32.00
C PHE A 4 23.88 -0.42 -31.88
N CYS A 5 23.40 -0.09 -30.68
CA CYS A 5 22.27 0.81 -30.53
C CYS A 5 22.63 2.30 -30.75
N ALA A 6 23.93 2.62 -30.93
CA ALA A 6 24.40 3.98 -31.17
C ALA A 6 24.47 4.35 -32.66
N ASP A 7 24.62 3.37 -33.57
CA ASP A 7 24.69 3.60 -35.01
C ASP A 7 23.35 3.27 -35.70
N PRO A 8 22.60 4.28 -36.19
CA PRO A 8 21.31 4.07 -36.82
C PRO A 8 21.37 3.24 -38.11
N ALA A 9 22.53 3.16 -38.78
CA ALA A 9 22.70 2.32 -39.97
C ALA A 9 22.71 0.81 -39.65
N SER A 10 22.90 0.45 -38.38
CA SER A 10 22.96 -0.95 -37.92
C SER A 10 21.62 -1.49 -37.38
N LEU A 11 20.57 -0.65 -37.38
CA LEU A 11 19.26 -0.95 -36.81
C LEU A 11 18.33 -1.60 -37.85
N GLU A 12 18.53 -2.88 -38.13
CA GLU A 12 17.62 -3.69 -38.95
C GLU A 12 17.28 -5.02 -38.25
N GLY A 13 16.01 -5.44 -38.35
CA GLY A 13 15.55 -6.71 -37.82
C GLY A 13 15.75 -6.87 -36.30
N ILE A 14 16.56 -7.85 -35.91
CA ILE A 14 16.73 -8.27 -34.50
C ILE A 14 17.54 -7.25 -33.69
N SER A 15 18.50 -6.54 -34.30
CA SER A 15 19.29 -5.51 -33.60
C SER A 15 18.39 -4.36 -33.14
N TRP A 16 17.49 -3.91 -34.02
CA TRP A 16 16.48 -2.91 -33.68
C TRP A 16 15.58 -3.37 -32.53
N PHE A 17 15.09 -4.62 -32.58
CA PHE A 17 14.22 -5.17 -31.53
C PHE A 17 14.91 -5.24 -30.17
N ALA A 18 16.19 -5.67 -30.14
CA ALA A 18 16.99 -5.69 -28.93
C ALA A 18 17.19 -4.28 -28.35
N CYS A 19 17.44 -3.27 -29.19
CA CYS A 19 17.53 -1.87 -28.74
C CYS A 19 16.19 -1.34 -28.24
N TYR A 20 15.08 -1.66 -28.93
CA TYR A 20 13.73 -1.22 -28.57
C TYR A 20 13.31 -1.75 -27.18
N LEU A 21 13.45 -3.06 -26.94
CA LEU A 21 13.05 -3.69 -25.68
C LEU A 21 13.96 -3.34 -24.49
N THR A 22 15.20 -2.91 -24.72
CA THR A 22 16.14 -2.55 -23.65
C THR A 22 16.20 -1.04 -23.37
N THR A 23 15.26 -0.27 -23.94
CA THR A 23 15.11 1.15 -23.62
C THR A 23 14.70 1.37 -22.15
N GLY A 24 15.07 2.52 -21.59
CA GLY A 24 14.72 2.85 -20.20
C GLY A 24 13.20 2.83 -19.92
N LYS A 25 12.36 3.10 -20.92
CA LYS A 25 10.89 3.00 -20.80
C LYS A 25 10.41 1.56 -20.65
N HIS A 26 10.92 0.63 -21.47
CA HIS A 26 10.61 -0.78 -21.31
C HIS A 26 11.15 -1.34 -20.01
N MET A 27 12.33 -0.89 -19.56
CA MET A 27 12.85 -1.26 -18.24
C MET A 27 11.91 -0.81 -17.10
N SER A 28 11.36 0.41 -17.18
CA SER A 28 10.35 0.87 -16.21
C SER A 28 9.06 0.04 -16.27
N LEU A 29 8.63 -0.39 -17.47
CA LEU A 29 7.49 -1.28 -17.63
C LEU A 29 7.75 -2.65 -16.99
N TYR A 30 8.92 -3.25 -17.23
CA TYR A 30 9.30 -4.53 -16.63
C TYR A 30 9.33 -4.44 -15.11
N TRP A 31 9.83 -3.32 -14.57
CA TRP A 31 9.81 -3.07 -13.13
C TRP A 31 8.39 -2.96 -12.56
N SER A 32 7.49 -2.25 -13.24
CA SER A 32 6.08 -2.16 -12.82
C SER A 32 5.38 -3.51 -12.87
N ILE A 33 5.60 -4.32 -13.92
CA ILE A 33 5.04 -5.68 -14.03
C ILE A 33 5.54 -6.54 -12.88
N LEU A 34 6.84 -6.54 -12.62
CA LEU A 34 7.44 -7.30 -11.52
C LEU A 34 6.86 -6.85 -10.17
N THR A 35 6.68 -5.55 -9.97
CA THR A 35 6.12 -4.98 -8.75
C THR A 35 4.70 -5.47 -8.53
N VAL A 36 3.83 -5.39 -9.54
CA VAL A 36 2.43 -5.87 -9.45
C VAL A 36 2.36 -7.37 -9.18
N LEU A 37 3.17 -8.18 -9.88
CA LEU A 37 3.21 -9.63 -9.64
C LEU A 37 3.69 -9.97 -8.23
N SER A 38 4.68 -9.23 -7.71
CA SER A 38 5.18 -9.41 -6.34
C SER A 38 4.12 -9.05 -5.30
N LEU A 39 3.40 -7.93 -5.50
CA LEU A 39 2.30 -7.53 -4.63
C LEU A 39 1.16 -8.56 -4.67
N LEU A 40 0.80 -9.08 -5.85
CA LEU A 40 -0.23 -10.11 -6.00
C LEU A 40 0.15 -11.41 -5.29
N LEU A 41 1.41 -11.80 -5.32
CA LEU A 41 1.91 -12.99 -4.65
C LEU A 41 1.71 -12.94 -3.12
N ILE A 42 1.65 -11.74 -2.54
CA ILE A 42 1.45 -11.55 -1.09
C ILE A 42 -0.03 -11.27 -0.79
N THR A 43 -0.65 -10.37 -1.54
CA THR A 43 -2.03 -9.91 -1.30
C THR A 43 -3.06 -10.98 -1.60
N ALA A 44 -2.89 -11.79 -2.65
CA ALA A 44 -3.87 -12.84 -2.99
C ALA A 44 -3.94 -13.95 -1.91
N PRO A 45 -2.83 -14.53 -1.42
CA PRO A 45 -2.88 -15.49 -0.32
C PRO A 45 -3.43 -14.87 0.98
N THR A 46 -3.06 -13.62 1.27
CA THR A 46 -3.54 -12.91 2.46
C THR A 46 -5.05 -12.71 2.39
N ALA A 47 -5.57 -12.22 1.26
CA ALA A 47 -7.01 -12.05 1.04
C ALA A 47 -7.78 -13.37 1.15
N LEU A 48 -7.23 -14.46 0.61
CA LEU A 48 -7.82 -15.79 0.76
C LEU A 48 -7.82 -16.23 2.23
N LEU A 49 -6.71 -16.08 2.95
CA LEU A 49 -6.60 -16.44 4.36
C LEU A 49 -7.64 -15.71 5.20
N PHE A 50 -7.73 -14.39 5.09
CA PHE A 50 -8.72 -13.60 5.84
C PHE A 50 -10.15 -13.87 5.39
N GLY A 51 -10.39 -14.08 4.09
CA GLY A 51 -11.70 -14.44 3.54
C GLY A 51 -12.20 -15.80 4.07
N PHE A 52 -11.35 -16.83 4.06
CA PHE A 52 -11.67 -18.16 4.59
C PHE A 52 -11.81 -18.14 6.11
N ALA A 53 -10.95 -17.41 6.82
CA ALA A 53 -11.04 -17.26 8.27
C ALA A 53 -12.36 -16.57 8.67
N GLY A 54 -12.73 -15.48 8.00
CA GLY A 54 -13.98 -14.77 8.24
C GLY A 54 -15.22 -15.63 7.95
N ALA A 55 -15.22 -16.36 6.83
CA ALA A 55 -16.31 -17.26 6.46
C ALA A 55 -16.46 -18.44 7.44
N SER A 56 -15.33 -19.02 7.87
CA SER A 56 -15.30 -20.09 8.87
C SER A 56 -15.79 -19.59 10.23
N ALA A 57 -15.32 -18.42 10.68
CA ALA A 57 -15.74 -17.79 11.93
C ALA A 57 -17.25 -17.50 11.92
N ALA A 58 -17.78 -16.92 10.84
CA ALA A 58 -19.20 -16.60 10.69
C ALA A 58 -20.14 -17.82 10.69
N ARG A 59 -19.60 -19.03 10.50
CA ARG A 59 -20.33 -20.31 10.56
C ARG A 59 -20.05 -21.11 11.83
N SER A 60 -19.23 -20.61 12.75
CA SER A 60 -18.90 -21.30 14.00
C SER A 60 -20.14 -21.48 14.88
N GLY A 61 -20.20 -22.61 15.59
CA GLY A 61 -21.20 -22.86 16.64
C GLY A 61 -20.98 -22.01 17.90
N PHE A 62 -19.78 -21.44 18.08
CA PHE A 62 -19.47 -20.56 19.21
C PHE A 62 -19.95 -19.13 18.92
N ALA A 63 -20.99 -18.70 19.64
CA ALA A 63 -21.72 -17.46 19.34
C ALA A 63 -20.84 -16.19 19.27
N PRO A 64 -19.87 -15.96 20.18
CA PRO A 64 -19.01 -14.77 20.07
C PRO A 64 -18.15 -14.76 18.80
N LEU A 65 -17.55 -15.90 18.43
CA LEU A 65 -16.73 -16.01 17.22
C LEU A 65 -17.60 -15.85 15.95
N ARG A 66 -18.84 -16.36 16.00
CA ARG A 66 -19.81 -16.19 14.93
C ARG A 66 -20.14 -14.73 14.68
N TRP A 67 -20.38 -13.95 15.73
CA TRP A 67 -20.68 -12.54 15.59
C TRP A 67 -19.50 -11.76 15.01
N LEU A 68 -18.28 -12.03 15.48
CA LEU A 68 -17.08 -11.41 14.91
C LEU A 68 -16.95 -11.70 13.41
N GLY A 69 -17.13 -12.96 13.00
CA GLY A 69 -17.10 -13.32 11.57
C GLY A 69 -18.22 -12.66 10.76
N GLN A 70 -19.44 -12.59 11.30
CA GLN A 70 -20.56 -11.94 10.63
C GLN A 70 -20.35 -10.43 10.46
N ILE A 71 -19.88 -9.75 11.51
CA ILE A 71 -19.55 -8.32 11.47
C ILE A 71 -18.45 -8.07 10.42
N TYR A 72 -17.38 -8.87 10.45
CA TYR A 72 -16.29 -8.75 9.47
C TYR A 72 -16.81 -8.89 8.03
N VAL A 73 -17.60 -9.93 7.74
CA VAL A 73 -18.16 -10.15 6.39
C VAL A 73 -19.10 -9.01 5.99
N ALA A 74 -19.89 -8.48 6.92
CA ALA A 74 -20.79 -7.36 6.66
C ALA A 74 -20.03 -6.07 6.32
N ILE A 75 -18.90 -5.80 6.99
CA ILE A 75 -18.07 -4.64 6.70
C ILE A 75 -17.41 -4.79 5.32
N VAL A 76 -16.68 -5.89 5.09
CA VAL A 76 -15.89 -6.08 3.86
C VAL A 76 -16.76 -6.12 2.60
N ARG A 77 -17.99 -6.64 2.69
CA ARG A 77 -18.93 -6.67 1.56
C ARG A 77 -19.88 -5.49 1.49
N GLY A 78 -20.02 -4.74 2.58
CA GLY A 78 -21.00 -3.66 2.70
C GLY A 78 -20.42 -2.27 2.44
N VAL A 79 -19.12 -2.07 2.66
CA VAL A 79 -18.47 -0.78 2.39
C VAL A 79 -18.08 -0.68 0.91
N PRO A 80 -18.49 0.36 0.17
CA PRO A 80 -18.07 0.57 -1.21
C PRO A 80 -16.56 0.82 -1.31
N ASP A 81 -15.91 0.24 -2.31
CA ASP A 81 -14.46 0.37 -2.53
C ASP A 81 -13.99 1.82 -2.58
N ILE A 82 -14.79 2.72 -3.20
CA ILE A 82 -14.45 4.15 -3.28
C ILE A 82 -14.38 4.81 -1.89
N ALA A 83 -15.28 4.45 -0.98
CA ALA A 83 -15.26 4.98 0.38
C ALA A 83 -14.09 4.40 1.17
N PHE A 84 -13.76 3.13 0.95
CA PHE A 84 -12.58 2.50 1.53
C PHE A 84 -11.31 3.24 1.09
N PHE A 85 -11.06 3.44 -0.20
CA PHE A 85 -9.86 4.14 -0.67
C PHE A 85 -9.76 5.59 -0.22
N LEU A 86 -10.88 6.32 -0.14
CA LEU A 86 -10.87 7.73 0.26
C LEU A 86 -10.66 7.93 1.76
N PHE A 87 -11.27 7.09 2.61
CA PHE A 87 -11.32 7.36 4.05
C PHE A 87 -10.52 6.36 4.88
N PHE A 88 -10.42 5.09 4.47
CA PHE A 88 -9.74 4.07 5.27
C PHE A 88 -8.24 4.34 5.35
N VAL A 89 -7.60 4.63 4.21
CA VAL A 89 -6.15 4.93 4.14
C VAL A 89 -5.81 6.13 5.01
N ILE A 90 -6.61 7.20 4.92
CA ILE A 90 -6.43 8.41 5.74
C ILE A 90 -6.63 8.11 7.22
N ALA A 91 -7.69 7.38 7.58
CA ALA A 91 -7.98 7.05 8.96
C ALA A 91 -6.90 6.14 9.58
N LEU A 92 -6.37 5.19 8.81
CA LEU A 92 -5.29 4.31 9.22
C LEU A 92 -3.99 5.09 9.46
N ASP A 93 -3.64 5.98 8.53
CA ASP A 93 -2.47 6.84 8.64
C ASP A 93 -2.56 7.76 9.87
N GLN A 94 -3.69 8.47 10.04
CA GLN A 94 -3.97 9.26 11.25
C GLN A 94 -3.92 8.41 12.52
N GLY A 95 -4.35 7.15 12.45
CA GLY A 95 -4.29 6.20 13.55
C GLY A 95 -2.84 5.90 13.97
N PHE A 96 -1.96 5.62 13.01
CA PHE A 96 -0.53 5.41 13.30
C PHE A 96 0.16 6.66 13.83
N GLU A 97 -0.11 7.82 13.22
CA GLU A 97 0.42 9.10 13.69
C GLU A 97 -0.08 9.43 15.11
N TYR A 98 -1.34 9.14 15.42
CA TYR A 98 -1.88 9.31 16.77
C TYR A 98 -1.20 8.40 17.79
N LEU A 99 -1.04 7.11 17.48
CA LEU A 99 -0.36 6.17 18.37
C LEU A 99 1.09 6.58 18.64
N ARG A 100 1.81 7.01 17.59
CA ARG A 100 3.16 7.54 17.72
C ARG A 100 3.21 8.83 18.52
N HIS A 101 2.23 9.70 18.35
CA HIS A 101 2.13 10.94 19.10
C HIS A 101 2.06 10.67 20.61
N GLN A 102 1.22 9.71 21.02
CA GLN A 102 1.13 9.30 22.43
C GLN A 102 2.44 8.71 22.96
N ALA A 103 3.22 8.02 22.11
CA ALA A 103 4.47 7.38 22.53
C ALA A 103 5.68 8.33 22.57
N PHE A 104 5.82 9.21 21.57
CA PHE A 104 7.01 10.06 21.41
C PHE A 104 6.86 11.47 21.96
N CYS A 105 5.63 11.92 22.21
CA CYS A 105 5.34 13.31 22.59
C CYS A 105 4.40 13.35 23.82
N PRO A 106 4.83 12.78 24.97
CA PRO A 106 4.00 12.74 26.18
C PRO A 106 3.74 14.14 26.77
N ASP A 107 4.63 15.11 26.52
CA ASP A 107 4.53 16.48 27.05
C ASP A 107 3.67 17.41 26.17
N TRP A 108 2.95 16.86 25.19
CA TRP A 108 2.15 17.66 24.27
C TRP A 108 0.86 18.16 24.93
N SER A 109 0.73 19.49 25.08
CA SER A 109 -0.40 20.12 25.77
C SER A 109 -1.55 20.54 24.85
N GLU A 110 -1.32 20.64 23.54
CA GLU A 110 -2.33 21.11 22.59
C GLU A 110 -3.25 19.97 22.12
N PRO A 111 -4.53 20.25 21.81
CA PRO A 111 -5.42 19.24 21.26
C PRO A 111 -4.94 18.78 19.87
N ILE A 112 -4.91 17.46 19.66
CA ILE A 112 -4.49 16.83 18.39
C ILE A 112 -5.51 17.09 17.27
N ARG A 113 -6.80 17.12 17.61
CA ARG A 113 -7.89 17.44 16.68
C ARG A 113 -8.40 18.86 16.98
N GLN A 114 -8.15 19.79 16.06
CA GLN A 114 -8.54 21.19 16.14
C GLN A 114 -9.56 21.49 15.04
N GLY A 115 -10.85 21.22 15.31
CA GLY A 115 -11.89 21.32 14.28
C GLY A 115 -11.69 20.27 13.19
N ASN A 116 -11.34 20.71 11.98
CA ASN A 116 -11.03 19.83 10.83
C ASN A 116 -9.54 19.46 10.74
N ASP A 117 -8.68 20.11 11.54
CA ASP A 117 -7.23 19.90 11.46
C ASP A 117 -6.78 18.78 12.38
N PHE A 118 -5.92 17.91 11.86
CA PHE A 118 -5.23 16.85 12.60
C PHE A 118 -3.74 17.22 12.72
N ILE A 119 -3.32 17.60 13.92
CA ILE A 119 -1.99 18.13 14.20
C ILE A 119 -1.28 17.20 15.17
N VAL A 120 -0.22 16.55 14.69
CA VAL A 120 0.68 15.72 15.48
C VAL A 120 2.08 16.34 15.54
N CYS A 121 2.81 16.01 16.60
CA CYS A 121 4.20 16.39 16.73
C CYS A 121 5.06 15.88 15.55
N LYS A 122 6.11 16.63 15.20
CA LYS A 122 6.95 16.33 14.02
C LYS A 122 7.56 14.93 14.04
N ALA A 123 7.89 14.39 15.23
CA ALA A 123 8.45 13.05 15.39
C ALA A 123 7.42 11.93 15.17
N ALA A 124 6.13 12.22 15.30
CA ALA A 124 5.05 11.25 15.09
C ALA A 124 4.62 11.13 13.63
N LYS A 125 4.97 12.12 12.79
CA LYS A 125 4.62 12.11 11.37
C LYS A 125 5.20 10.92 10.62
N LEU A 126 4.39 10.35 9.74
CA LEU A 126 4.72 9.15 8.98
C LEU A 126 4.40 9.33 7.49
N PRO A 127 5.34 8.99 6.59
CA PRO A 127 6.79 8.97 6.80
C PRO A 127 7.31 10.40 7.08
N LEU A 128 8.47 10.51 7.72
CA LEU A 128 9.12 11.82 7.93
C LEU A 128 9.42 12.49 6.59
N SER A 129 9.23 13.80 6.47
CA SER A 129 9.49 14.52 5.21
C SER A 129 10.97 14.48 4.77
N THR A 130 11.87 14.15 5.70
CA THR A 130 13.31 13.98 5.45
C THR A 130 13.68 12.53 5.12
N ALA A 131 12.71 11.62 5.09
CA ALA A 131 12.97 10.22 4.77
C ALA A 131 13.36 10.06 3.28
N PRO A 132 14.19 9.08 2.95
CA PRO A 132 14.54 8.80 1.56
C PRO A 132 13.31 8.29 0.78
N GLN A 133 13.28 8.57 -0.52
CA GLN A 133 12.12 8.29 -1.40
C GLN A 133 11.61 6.85 -1.32
N TRP A 134 12.50 5.86 -1.23
CA TRP A 134 12.10 4.45 -1.14
C TRP A 134 11.25 4.14 0.11
N VAL A 135 11.41 4.89 1.21
CA VAL A 135 10.58 4.74 2.42
C VAL A 135 9.18 5.26 2.16
N HIS A 136 9.04 6.37 1.42
CA HIS A 136 7.74 6.88 1.02
C HIS A 136 6.99 5.88 0.12
N GLU A 137 7.70 5.28 -0.83
CA GLU A 137 7.11 4.28 -1.74
C GLU A 137 6.70 3.01 -1.01
N VAL A 138 7.57 2.46 -0.14
CA VAL A 138 7.26 1.25 0.65
C VAL A 138 6.11 1.50 1.60
N TYR A 139 6.07 2.66 2.28
CA TYR A 139 4.97 3.02 3.17
C TYR A 139 3.65 3.18 2.41
N GLY A 140 3.71 3.77 1.21
CA GLY A 140 2.54 3.89 0.32
C GLY A 140 2.00 2.55 -0.17
N PHE A 141 2.83 1.51 -0.32
CA PHE A 141 2.37 0.14 -0.60
C PHE A 141 1.87 -0.61 0.63
N PHE A 142 2.27 -0.19 1.83
CA PHE A 142 1.88 -0.83 3.09
C PHE A 142 0.49 -0.39 3.56
N LEU A 143 0.14 0.88 3.35
CA LEU A 143 -1.19 1.45 3.64
C LEU A 143 -2.25 1.00 2.63
#